data_AF-K0IKA1-F1
#
_entry.id   AF-K0IKA1-F1
#
_cell.length_a   1.000
_cell.length_b   1.000
_cell.length_c   1.000
_cell.angle_alpha   90.00
_cell.angle_beta   90.00
_cell.angle_gamma   90.00
#
_symmetry.space_group_name_H-M   'P 1'
#
loop_
_entity.id
_entity.type
_entity.pdbx_description
1 polymer ?
#
loop_
_entity_poly.entity_id
_entity_poly.type
_entity_poly.pdbx_seq_one_letter_code
_entity_poly.pdbx_strand_id
1 'polypeptide(L)'
;MAIIRTKTAEPALKADKLFFIYVAKNKEWQQRQQEDWGYVSSMSRFFKWWAQRYFDVELPVEADILPVIPGKLFDRMSLAYLVRDHSERGNDIYHFYLAYFKPFWTDCNTEGYTAENIGMAWWQRPDSGVSETERYVFYADNNCPRVSHVLAHELLRMKGKTKKDYFGKVHDLWDKHVYKDKPFLYFDSRFKRVRKDDSYRFATLDPAEL
;
A
#
# COMPACT_ATOMS: atom_id res chain seq x y z
N MET A 1 46.83 16.82 5.19
CA MET A 1 45.73 16.44 6.11
C MET A 1 44.55 16.00 5.25
N ALA A 2 44.31 14.70 5.11
CA ALA A 2 43.19 14.18 4.34
C ALA A 2 41.99 13.99 5.28
N ILE A 3 40.90 14.70 5.01
CA ILE A 3 39.63 14.52 5.72
C ILE A 3 39.02 13.23 5.18
N ILE A 4 39.18 12.14 5.91
CA ILE A 4 38.46 10.89 5.67
C ILE A 4 37.00 11.18 6.03
N ARG A 5 36.16 11.42 5.01
CA ARG A 5 34.71 11.41 5.19
C ARG A 5 34.32 9.98 5.55
N THR A 6 34.00 9.75 6.82
CA THR A 6 33.31 8.55 7.27
C THR A 6 32.02 8.44 6.47
N LYS A 7 31.86 7.33 5.72
CA LYS A 7 30.56 6.93 5.20
C LYS A 7 29.63 6.83 6.41
N THR A 8 28.65 7.73 6.51
CA THR A 8 27.49 7.52 7.36
C THR A 8 26.92 6.16 6.98
N ALA A 9 26.88 5.23 7.93
CA ALA A 9 26.26 3.93 7.73
C ALA A 9 24.86 4.15 7.18
N GLU A 10 24.57 3.59 6.00
CA GLU A 10 23.22 3.56 5.46
C GLU A 10 22.33 2.89 6.54
N PRO A 11 21.21 3.50 6.94
CA PRO A 11 20.29 2.82 7.83
C PRO A 11 19.88 1.52 7.12
N ALA A 12 20.24 0.38 7.72
CA ALA A 12 19.92 -0.92 7.18
C ALA A 12 18.41 -0.97 6.91
N LEU A 13 18.05 -1.29 5.66
CA LEU A 13 16.66 -1.60 5.31
C LEU A 13 16.13 -2.61 6.32
N LYS A 14 15.07 -2.23 7.02
CA LYS A 14 14.51 -3.03 8.12
C LYS A 14 13.61 -4.18 7.66
N ALA A 15 13.25 -4.22 6.39
CA ALA A 15 12.50 -5.33 5.83
C ALA A 15 13.22 -5.90 4.62
N ASP A 16 13.17 -7.22 4.48
CA ASP A 16 13.84 -7.95 3.41
C ASP A 16 13.01 -7.93 2.11
N LYS A 17 11.70 -7.76 2.22
CA LYS A 17 10.75 -7.66 1.10
C LYS A 17 9.47 -6.95 1.50
N LEU A 18 8.74 -6.48 0.49
CA LEU A 18 7.34 -6.04 0.61
C LEU A 18 6.42 -7.13 0.04
N PHE A 19 5.47 -7.58 0.84
CA PHE A 19 4.55 -8.65 0.48
C PHE A 19 3.11 -8.15 0.52
N PHE A 20 2.47 -8.00 -0.64
CA PHE A 20 1.06 -7.61 -0.72
C PHE A 20 0.15 -8.81 -0.50
N ILE A 21 -0.77 -8.71 0.45
CA ILE A 21 -1.73 -9.78 0.77
C ILE A 21 -3.13 -9.29 0.41
N TYR A 22 -3.72 -9.87 -0.64
CA TYR A 22 -5.11 -9.61 -0.98
C TYR A 22 -6.02 -10.44 -0.09
N VAL A 23 -6.66 -9.81 0.89
CA VAL A 23 -7.51 -10.50 1.85
C VAL A 23 -8.88 -10.74 1.23
N ALA A 24 -9.34 -11.98 1.18
CA ALA A 24 -10.64 -12.34 0.61
C ALA A 24 -11.41 -13.29 1.52
N LYS A 25 -12.74 -13.17 1.58
CA LYS A 25 -13.57 -14.16 2.26
C LYS A 25 -13.37 -15.54 1.60
N ASN A 26 -13.31 -16.61 2.39
CA ASN A 26 -13.09 -17.95 1.83
C ASN A 26 -14.13 -18.38 0.77
N LYS A 27 -15.37 -17.90 0.85
CA LYS A 27 -16.39 -18.20 -0.16
C LYS A 27 -16.24 -17.42 -1.48
N GLU A 28 -15.35 -16.42 -1.53
CA GLU A 28 -15.23 -15.47 -2.66
C GLU A 28 -13.81 -15.41 -3.25
N TRP A 29 -12.82 -16.05 -2.63
CA TRP A 29 -11.41 -15.87 -3.02
C TRP A 29 -11.12 -16.26 -4.47
N GLN A 30 -11.77 -17.32 -5.00
CA GLN A 30 -11.62 -17.75 -6.39
C GLN A 30 -12.17 -16.71 -7.37
N GLN A 31 -13.34 -16.14 -7.06
CA GLN A 31 -13.90 -15.05 -7.84
C GLN A 31 -12.97 -13.82 -7.81
N ARG A 32 -12.40 -13.49 -6.64
CA ARG A 32 -11.47 -12.37 -6.49
C ARG A 32 -10.18 -12.61 -7.25
N GLN A 33 -9.71 -13.85 -7.28
CA GLN A 33 -8.58 -14.24 -8.11
C GLN A 33 -8.87 -14.03 -9.60
N GLN A 34 -10.03 -14.43 -10.10
CA GLN A 34 -10.39 -14.26 -11.50
C GLN A 34 -10.56 -12.79 -11.90
N GLU A 35 -11.14 -11.99 -11.00
CA GLU A 35 -11.59 -10.64 -11.32
C GLU A 35 -10.58 -9.53 -10.99
N ASP A 36 -9.83 -9.67 -9.90
CA ASP A 36 -9.03 -8.57 -9.33
C ASP A 36 -7.52 -8.82 -9.45
N TRP A 37 -7.11 -10.09 -9.55
CA TRP A 37 -5.70 -10.47 -9.45
C TRP A 37 -4.83 -9.84 -10.53
N GLY A 38 -5.36 -9.71 -11.76
CA GLY A 38 -4.67 -9.03 -12.86
C GLY A 38 -4.30 -7.58 -12.50
N TYR A 39 -5.19 -6.88 -11.79
CA TYR A 39 -4.90 -5.54 -11.29
C TYR A 39 -3.91 -5.57 -10.13
N VAL A 40 -4.17 -6.37 -9.09
CA VAL A 40 -3.34 -6.44 -7.87
C VAL A 40 -1.88 -6.80 -8.20
N SER A 41 -1.68 -7.78 -9.09
CA SER A 41 -0.36 -8.18 -9.59
C SER A 41 0.33 -7.07 -10.41
N SER A 42 -0.42 -6.29 -11.19
CA SER A 42 0.14 -5.11 -11.88
C SER A 42 0.48 -3.98 -10.92
N MET A 43 -0.35 -3.78 -9.89
CA MET A 43 -0.19 -2.75 -8.86
C MET A 43 1.00 -3.04 -7.94
N SER A 44 1.24 -4.29 -7.56
CA SER A 44 2.41 -4.65 -6.74
C SER A 44 3.72 -4.32 -7.47
N ARG A 45 3.80 -4.64 -8.78
CA ARG A 45 4.94 -4.24 -9.64
C ARG A 45 5.06 -2.73 -9.79
N PHE A 46 3.94 -2.03 -9.92
CA PHE A 46 3.93 -0.58 -9.93
C PHE A 46 4.50 0.00 -8.63
N PHE A 47 4.07 -0.49 -7.46
CA PHE A 47 4.57 0.01 -6.18
C PHE A 47 6.03 -0.37 -5.90
N LYS A 48 6.51 -1.50 -6.43
CA LYS A 48 7.96 -1.80 -6.49
C LYS A 48 8.71 -0.68 -7.21
N TRP A 49 8.27 -0.34 -8.42
CA TRP A 49 8.87 0.72 -9.23
C TRP A 49 8.75 2.08 -8.54
N TRP A 50 7.60 2.38 -7.94
CA TRP A 50 7.32 3.66 -7.27
C TRP A 50 8.21 3.85 -6.04
N ALA A 51 8.36 2.83 -5.21
CA ALA A 51 9.26 2.84 -4.06
C ALA A 51 10.70 3.15 -4.49
N GLN A 52 11.21 2.46 -5.52
CA GLN A 52 12.54 2.73 -6.08
C GLN A 52 12.63 4.16 -6.64
N ARG A 53 11.66 4.57 -7.46
CA ARG A 53 11.72 5.82 -8.23
C ARG A 53 11.64 7.08 -7.36
N TYR A 54 10.84 7.04 -6.30
CA TYR A 54 10.52 8.21 -5.49
C TYR A 54 11.14 8.18 -4.10
N PHE A 55 11.41 6.99 -3.57
CA PHE A 55 12.01 6.83 -2.25
C PHE A 55 13.42 6.25 -2.32
N ASP A 56 13.93 5.80 -3.47
CA ASP A 56 15.25 5.14 -3.55
C ASP A 56 15.33 3.96 -2.57
N VAL A 57 14.25 3.18 -2.52
CA VAL A 57 14.12 1.96 -1.72
C VAL A 57 13.91 0.79 -2.67
N GLU A 58 14.93 -0.07 -2.75
CA GLU A 58 14.87 -1.30 -3.54
C GLU A 58 14.48 -2.47 -2.65
N LEU A 59 13.29 -3.04 -2.92
CA LEU A 59 12.80 -4.23 -2.22
C LEU A 59 12.26 -5.25 -3.23
N PRO A 60 12.51 -6.55 -3.02
CA PRO A 60 11.69 -7.59 -3.63
C PRO A 60 10.21 -7.33 -3.29
N VAL A 61 9.34 -7.53 -4.28
CA VAL A 61 7.89 -7.40 -4.10
C VAL A 61 7.21 -8.68 -4.53
N GLU A 62 6.42 -9.23 -3.62
CA GLU A 62 5.58 -10.40 -3.81
C GLU A 62 4.12 -10.05 -3.56
N ALA A 63 3.22 -10.89 -4.04
CA ALA A 63 1.82 -10.79 -3.72
C ALA A 63 1.17 -12.17 -3.63
N ASP A 64 0.23 -12.33 -2.70
CA ASP A 64 -0.68 -13.49 -2.64
C ASP A 64 -2.13 -13.07 -2.37
N ILE A 65 -3.01 -14.08 -2.31
CA ILE A 65 -4.38 -13.95 -1.82
C ILE A 65 -4.45 -14.75 -0.52
N LEU A 66 -5.05 -14.16 0.52
CA LEU A 66 -5.35 -14.82 1.79
C LEU A 66 -6.86 -15.13 1.88
N PRO A 67 -7.28 -16.39 1.67
CA PRO A 67 -8.65 -16.82 1.93
C PRO A 67 -8.92 -16.91 3.43
N VAL A 68 -9.91 -16.16 3.90
CA VAL A 68 -10.30 -16.12 5.32
C VAL A 68 -11.30 -17.23 5.62
N ILE A 69 -10.82 -18.33 6.20
CA ILE A 69 -11.63 -19.49 6.59
C ILE A 69 -12.26 -19.22 7.98
N PRO A 70 -13.60 -19.18 8.11
CA PRO A 70 -14.24 -19.06 9.42
C PRO A 70 -14.12 -20.36 10.25
N GLY A 71 -13.69 -20.32 11.52
CA GLY A 71 -13.58 -21.51 12.40
C GLY A 71 -13.13 -21.30 13.87
N LYS A 72 -14.13 -21.30 14.78
CA LYS A 72 -14.15 -21.29 16.28
C LYS A 72 -13.41 -20.16 17.03
N LEU A 73 -14.25 -19.17 17.41
CA LEU A 73 -14.09 -18.07 18.36
C LEU A 73 -12.96 -17.08 18.01
N PHE A 74 -13.37 -15.86 17.66
CA PHE A 74 -12.58 -14.70 17.18
C PHE A 74 -12.33 -14.58 15.65
N ASP A 75 -12.92 -15.45 14.81
CA ASP A 75 -12.78 -15.40 13.32
C ASP A 75 -13.53 -14.26 12.61
N ARG A 76 -13.86 -13.19 13.33
CA ARG A 76 -14.22 -11.96 12.62
C ARG A 76 -12.91 -11.37 12.15
N MET A 77 -12.78 -11.28 10.83
CA MET A 77 -11.68 -10.56 10.20
C MET A 77 -11.52 -9.20 10.89
N SER A 78 -10.34 -8.98 11.44
CA SER A 78 -10.01 -7.87 12.32
C SER A 78 -8.52 -7.57 12.20
N LEU A 79 -8.12 -6.40 12.69
CA LEU A 79 -6.70 -6.05 12.74
C LEU A 79 -5.89 -7.08 13.55
N ALA A 80 -6.43 -7.59 14.66
CA ALA A 80 -5.77 -8.60 15.49
C ALA A 80 -5.48 -9.90 14.72
N TYR A 81 -6.38 -10.30 13.81
CA TYR A 81 -6.15 -11.43 12.93
C TYR A 81 -4.97 -11.17 11.98
N LEU A 82 -4.91 -10.00 11.35
CA LEU A 82 -3.82 -9.64 10.42
C LEU A 82 -2.46 -9.53 11.14
N VAL A 83 -2.43 -9.02 12.38
CA VAL A 83 -1.20 -8.96 13.19
C VAL A 83 -0.69 -10.36 13.53
N ARG A 84 -1.58 -11.32 13.81
CA ARG A 84 -1.21 -12.71 14.01
C ARG A 84 -0.66 -13.34 12.73
N ASP A 85 -1.36 -13.19 11.61
CA ASP A 85 -0.91 -13.68 10.29
C ASP A 85 0.47 -13.09 9.93
N HIS A 86 0.71 -11.80 10.18
CA HIS A 86 2.03 -11.17 10.00
C HIS A 86 3.11 -11.88 10.84
N SER A 87 2.82 -12.11 12.12
CA SER A 87 3.75 -12.75 13.04
C SER A 87 4.12 -14.18 12.62
N GLU A 88 3.14 -14.92 12.07
CA GLU A 88 3.32 -16.27 11.55
C GLU A 88 4.10 -16.30 10.23
N ARG A 89 4.01 -15.23 9.41
CA ARG A 89 4.69 -15.12 8.11
C ARG A 89 6.11 -14.55 8.19
N GLY A 90 6.47 -13.89 9.29
CA GLY A 90 7.80 -13.32 9.52
C GLY A 90 7.76 -11.81 9.77
N ASN A 91 8.36 -11.38 10.87
CA ASN A 91 8.35 -9.97 11.30
C ASN A 91 9.39 -9.10 10.55
N ASP A 92 10.29 -9.72 9.80
CA ASP A 92 11.29 -9.11 8.91
C ASP A 92 10.74 -8.81 7.52
N ILE A 93 9.51 -9.22 7.24
CA ILE A 93 8.82 -8.96 5.98
C ILE A 93 7.82 -7.83 6.19
N TYR A 94 7.85 -6.82 5.31
CA TYR A 94 6.82 -5.80 5.30
C TYR A 94 5.55 -6.36 4.66
N HIS A 95 4.60 -6.77 5.49
CA HIS A 95 3.31 -7.29 5.03
C HIS A 95 2.31 -6.15 4.80
N PHE A 96 1.77 -6.06 3.58
CA PHE A 96 0.79 -5.04 3.20
C PHE A 96 -0.55 -5.68 2.86
N TYR A 97 -1.53 -5.52 3.75
CA TYR A 97 -2.86 -6.11 3.64
C TYR A 97 -3.82 -5.21 2.85
N LEU A 98 -4.37 -5.75 1.76
CA LEU A 98 -5.49 -5.18 1.02
C LEU A 98 -6.77 -5.76 1.59
N ALA A 99 -7.32 -5.12 2.62
CA ALA A 99 -8.38 -5.67 3.45
C ALA A 99 -9.77 -5.29 2.95
N TYR A 100 -10.72 -6.23 2.90
CA TYR A 100 -12.12 -5.94 2.50
C TYR A 100 -12.94 -5.20 3.59
N PHE A 101 -12.31 -4.79 4.70
CA PHE A 101 -12.96 -4.12 5.81
C PHE A 101 -12.17 -2.88 6.21
N LYS A 102 -12.89 -1.86 6.69
CA LYS A 102 -12.30 -0.67 7.29
C LYS A 102 -11.85 -0.98 8.72
N PRO A 103 -10.62 -0.62 9.13
CA PRO A 103 -10.23 -0.76 10.53
C PRO A 103 -11.06 0.18 11.42
N PHE A 104 -11.57 -0.33 12.55
CA PHE A 104 -12.45 0.43 13.45
C PHE A 104 -11.72 1.53 14.24
N TRP A 105 -10.42 1.36 14.47
CA TRP A 105 -9.53 2.34 15.08
C TRP A 105 -8.25 2.40 14.27
N THR A 106 -7.97 3.57 13.71
CA THR A 106 -6.77 3.86 12.94
C THR A 106 -6.14 5.12 13.46
N ASP A 107 -4.82 5.15 13.47
CA ASP A 107 -4.01 6.36 13.66
C ASP A 107 -4.09 7.31 12.46
N CYS A 108 -4.81 6.89 11.42
CA CYS A 108 -4.85 7.49 10.12
C CYS A 108 -6.30 7.68 9.64
N ASN A 109 -6.72 8.91 9.37
CA ASN A 109 -8.07 9.22 8.84
C ASN A 109 -8.33 8.61 7.44
N THR A 110 -7.34 7.94 6.86
CA THR A 110 -7.32 7.39 5.49
C THR A 110 -7.87 5.97 5.39
N GLU A 111 -8.43 5.45 6.48
CA GLU A 111 -9.04 4.12 6.51
C GLU A 111 -8.00 2.98 6.32
N GLY A 112 -6.74 3.27 6.66
CA GLY A 112 -5.63 2.33 6.70
C GLY A 112 -4.98 2.24 8.09
N TYR A 113 -4.10 1.26 8.28
CA TYR A 113 -3.36 1.04 9.52
C TYR A 113 -1.88 0.85 9.21
N THR A 114 -1.01 1.40 10.05
CA THR A 114 0.44 1.22 9.96
C THR A 114 1.04 0.81 11.31
N ALA A 115 1.95 -0.15 11.28
CA ALA A 115 2.88 -0.47 12.35
C ALA A 115 4.21 -0.90 11.73
N GLU A 116 5.24 -1.16 12.54
CA GLU A 116 6.53 -1.64 12.02
C GLU A 116 6.32 -2.92 11.19
N ASN A 117 6.72 -2.88 9.92
CA ASN A 117 6.57 -3.97 8.96
C ASN A 117 5.12 -4.48 8.75
N ILE A 118 4.10 -3.69 9.13
CA ILE A 118 2.68 -3.97 8.85
C ILE A 118 2.02 -2.74 8.22
N GLY A 119 1.41 -2.92 7.05
CA GLY A 119 0.56 -1.94 6.40
C GLY A 119 -0.79 -2.56 6.09
N MET A 120 -1.85 -1.78 6.19
CA MET A 120 -3.18 -2.20 5.78
C MET A 120 -3.89 -1.03 5.11
N ALA A 121 -4.51 -1.29 3.96
CA ALA A 121 -5.44 -0.36 3.33
C ALA A 121 -6.80 -1.03 3.17
N TRP A 122 -7.88 -0.29 3.40
CA TRP A 122 -9.21 -0.76 3.02
C TRP A 122 -9.31 -0.84 1.50
N TRP A 123 -9.37 -2.07 1.00
CA TRP A 123 -9.57 -2.38 -0.41
C TRP A 123 -11.05 -2.35 -0.76
N GLN A 124 -11.44 -1.31 -1.48
CA GLN A 124 -12.81 -1.14 -1.95
C GLN A 124 -13.00 -1.80 -3.31
N ARG A 125 -14.24 -2.21 -3.56
CA ARG A 125 -14.66 -2.74 -4.86
C ARG A 125 -15.86 -1.94 -5.38
N PRO A 126 -15.97 -1.75 -6.70
CA PRO A 126 -17.18 -1.19 -7.30
C PRO A 126 -18.33 -2.19 -7.17
N ASP A 127 -19.54 -1.70 -7.42
CA ASP A 127 -20.74 -2.54 -7.51
C ASP A 127 -20.60 -3.62 -8.59
N SER A 128 -21.39 -4.69 -8.46
CA SER A 128 -21.39 -5.80 -9.41
C SER A 128 -21.82 -5.35 -10.81
N GLY A 129 -21.26 -5.98 -11.85
CA GLY A 129 -21.68 -5.77 -13.23
C GLY A 129 -20.88 -4.73 -14.01
N VAL A 130 -19.88 -4.09 -13.39
CA VAL A 130 -18.95 -3.20 -14.09
C VAL A 130 -17.96 -3.97 -14.96
N SER A 131 -17.56 -3.35 -16.07
CA SER A 131 -16.51 -3.87 -16.94
C SER A 131 -15.16 -3.94 -16.21
N GLU A 132 -14.21 -4.69 -16.76
CA GLU A 132 -12.85 -4.74 -16.22
C GLU A 132 -12.19 -3.34 -16.22
N THR A 133 -12.41 -2.55 -17.27
CA THR A 133 -11.82 -1.21 -17.40
C THR A 133 -12.35 -0.27 -16.32
N GLU A 134 -13.67 -0.21 -16.12
CA GLU A 134 -14.28 0.60 -15.06
C GLU A 134 -13.80 0.18 -13.67
N ARG A 135 -13.64 -1.13 -13.44
CA ARG A 135 -13.12 -1.68 -12.19
C ARG A 135 -11.68 -1.25 -11.93
N TYR A 136 -10.83 -1.25 -12.96
CA TYR A 136 -9.44 -0.82 -12.83
C TYR A 136 -9.34 0.68 -12.57
N VAL A 137 -10.16 1.50 -13.22
CA VAL A 137 -10.27 2.93 -12.92
C VAL A 137 -10.71 3.14 -11.47
N PHE A 138 -11.73 2.40 -11.01
CA PHE A 138 -12.16 2.45 -9.62
C PHE A 138 -11.02 2.11 -8.64
N TYR A 139 -10.26 1.04 -8.89
CA TYR A 139 -9.12 0.68 -8.06
C TYR A 139 -8.00 1.73 -8.08
N ALA A 140 -7.76 2.34 -9.24
CA ALA A 140 -6.78 3.40 -9.38
C ALA A 140 -7.17 4.63 -8.56
N ASP A 141 -8.43 5.03 -8.58
CA ASP A 141 -8.89 6.24 -7.88
C ASP A 141 -9.11 6.02 -6.38
N ASN A 142 -9.61 4.85 -5.98
CA ASN A 142 -10.02 4.62 -4.60
C ASN A 142 -8.95 3.87 -3.79
N ASN A 143 -8.25 2.91 -4.38
CA ASN A 143 -7.34 2.06 -3.62
C ASN A 143 -5.88 2.51 -3.72
N CYS A 144 -5.39 2.83 -4.91
CA CYS A 144 -3.96 3.15 -5.08
C CYS A 144 -3.49 4.38 -4.26
N PRO A 145 -4.24 5.48 -4.14
CA PRO A 145 -3.87 6.58 -3.26
C PRO A 145 -3.71 6.14 -1.80
N ARG A 146 -4.67 5.36 -1.27
CA ARG A 146 -4.60 4.81 0.09
C ARG A 146 -3.41 3.88 0.27
N VAL A 147 -3.13 3.02 -0.71
CA VAL A 147 -1.94 2.15 -0.69
C VAL A 147 -0.67 2.99 -0.66
N SER A 148 -0.55 3.99 -1.55
CA SER A 148 0.61 4.87 -1.60
C SER A 148 0.81 5.66 -0.31
N HIS A 149 -0.28 6.04 0.36
CA HIS A 149 -0.27 6.72 1.63
C HIS A 149 0.32 5.85 2.75
N VAL A 150 -0.23 4.65 2.93
CA VAL A 150 0.25 3.72 3.96
C VAL A 150 1.69 3.27 3.68
N LEU A 151 2.05 3.05 2.40
CA LEU A 151 3.43 2.73 2.03
C LEU A 151 4.41 3.87 2.32
N ALA A 152 4.00 5.13 2.11
CA ALA A 152 4.88 6.27 2.33
C ALA A 152 5.36 6.36 3.79
N HIS A 153 4.50 6.03 4.76
CA HIS A 153 4.88 5.94 6.17
C HIS A 153 6.09 4.99 6.34
N GLU A 154 5.98 3.78 5.82
CA GLU A 154 6.98 2.76 6.03
C GLU A 154 8.25 3.00 5.21
N LEU A 155 8.13 3.45 3.96
CA LEU A 155 9.28 3.77 3.11
C LEU A 155 10.11 4.90 3.73
N LEU A 156 9.48 5.96 4.25
CA LEU A 156 10.19 7.04 4.94
C LEU A 156 10.85 6.54 6.23
N ARG A 157 10.17 5.66 6.99
CA ARG A 157 10.74 5.03 8.19
C ARG A 157 11.98 4.21 7.85
N MET A 158 11.94 3.40 6.79
CA MET A 158 13.08 2.61 6.29
C MET A 158 14.26 3.49 5.89
N LYS A 159 14.00 4.69 5.35
CA LYS A 159 15.04 5.69 5.07
C LYS A 159 15.61 6.40 6.31
N GLY A 160 15.20 6.00 7.51
CA GLY A 160 15.61 6.63 8.76
C GLY A 160 15.07 8.05 8.94
N LYS A 161 13.95 8.40 8.27
CA LYS A 161 13.30 9.71 8.46
C LYS A 161 12.66 9.81 9.85
N THR A 162 12.42 11.03 10.31
CA THR A 162 11.88 11.26 11.65
C THR A 162 10.37 10.95 11.70
N LYS A 163 9.82 10.72 12.89
CA LYS A 163 8.36 10.56 13.08
C LYS A 163 7.56 11.73 12.53
N LYS A 164 8.10 12.95 12.60
CA LYS A 164 7.47 14.13 11.99
C LYS A 164 7.35 13.99 10.47
N ASP A 165 8.37 13.44 9.82
CA ASP A 165 8.36 13.22 8.38
C ASP A 165 7.45 12.05 8.00
N TYR A 166 7.73 10.86 8.55
CA TYR A 166 7.04 9.66 8.13
C TYR A 166 5.61 9.58 8.63
N PHE A 167 5.18 10.37 9.61
CA PHE A 167 3.79 10.39 10.09
C PHE A 167 3.11 11.74 9.78
N GLY A 168 3.68 12.83 10.30
CA GLY A 168 3.08 14.17 10.20
C GLY A 168 2.94 14.65 8.75
N LYS A 169 4.03 14.69 7.98
CA LYS A 169 3.97 15.18 6.60
C LYS A 169 3.12 14.30 5.68
N VAL A 170 3.14 12.98 5.88
CA VAL A 170 2.32 12.04 5.11
C VAL A 170 0.84 12.31 5.32
N HIS A 171 0.42 12.56 6.57
CA HIS A 171 -0.94 12.98 6.90
C HIS A 171 -1.26 14.37 6.33
N ASP A 172 -0.38 15.35 6.49
CA ASP A 172 -0.58 16.71 5.95
C ASP A 172 -0.76 16.70 4.43
N LEU A 173 0.01 15.86 3.71
CA LEU A 173 -0.12 15.70 2.27
C LEU A 173 -1.45 15.04 1.92
N TRP A 174 -1.83 13.98 2.63
CA TRP A 174 -3.13 13.34 2.43
C TRP A 174 -4.30 14.32 2.62
N ASP A 175 -4.28 15.11 3.70
CA ASP A 175 -5.32 16.09 3.98
C ASP A 175 -5.43 17.15 2.87
N LYS A 176 -4.31 17.51 2.23
CA LYS A 176 -4.35 18.38 1.03
C LYS A 176 -5.09 17.73 -0.14
N HIS A 177 -4.90 16.42 -0.35
CA HIS A 177 -5.60 15.70 -1.41
C HIS A 177 -7.10 15.55 -1.12
N VAL A 178 -7.48 15.27 0.14
CA VAL A 178 -8.88 15.04 0.50
C VAL A 178 -9.67 16.33 0.67
N TYR A 179 -9.08 17.37 1.26
CA TYR A 179 -9.83 18.58 1.67
C TYR A 179 -9.42 19.86 0.93
N LYS A 180 -8.36 19.83 0.14
CA LYS A 180 -7.84 21.04 -0.55
C LYS A 180 -7.71 20.84 -2.07
N ASP A 181 -8.50 19.91 -2.63
CA ASP A 181 -8.60 19.60 -4.06
C ASP A 181 -7.25 19.37 -4.76
N LYS A 182 -6.23 18.92 -4.01
CA LYS A 182 -4.93 18.63 -4.59
C LYS A 182 -5.02 17.35 -5.43
N PRO A 183 -4.64 17.37 -6.71
CA PRO A 183 -4.73 16.18 -7.56
C PRO A 183 -3.66 15.16 -7.18
N PHE A 184 -4.02 13.87 -7.25
CA PHE A 184 -3.07 12.76 -7.21
C PHE A 184 -2.19 12.72 -8.45
N LEU A 185 -1.13 11.92 -8.40
CA LEU A 185 -0.33 11.58 -9.57
C LEU A 185 -0.93 10.37 -10.26
N TYR A 186 -1.10 10.45 -11.59
CA TYR A 186 -1.69 9.39 -12.39
C TYR A 186 -0.64 8.74 -13.29
N PHE A 187 -0.73 7.42 -13.44
CA PHE A 187 0.22 6.63 -14.22
C PHE A 187 -0.49 5.63 -15.13
N ASP A 188 0.03 5.46 -16.34
CA ASP A 188 -0.44 4.44 -17.28
C ASP A 188 0.03 3.02 -16.91
N SER A 189 -0.36 2.03 -17.71
CA SER A 189 0.04 0.62 -17.53
C SER A 189 1.55 0.36 -17.68
N ARG A 190 2.31 1.33 -18.21
CA ARG A 190 3.78 1.30 -18.37
C ARG A 190 4.47 2.18 -17.32
N PHE A 191 3.75 2.61 -16.29
CA PHE A 191 4.21 3.43 -15.18
C PHE A 191 4.66 4.84 -15.60
N LYS A 192 4.21 5.34 -16.76
CA LYS A 192 4.48 6.71 -17.20
C LYS A 192 3.44 7.65 -16.61
N ARG A 193 3.90 8.84 -16.19
CA ARG A 193 3.01 9.88 -15.69
C ARG A 193 2.09 10.37 -16.81
N VAL A 194 0.80 10.42 -16.53
CA VAL A 194 -0.25 10.90 -17.45
C VAL A 194 -1.15 11.88 -16.72
N ARG A 195 -2.06 12.54 -17.44
CA ARG A 195 -3.08 13.39 -16.82
C ARG A 195 -4.26 12.53 -16.36
N LYS A 196 -5.11 13.08 -15.50
CA LYS A 196 -6.30 12.38 -14.98
C LYS A 196 -7.34 12.09 -16.08
N ASP A 197 -7.39 12.93 -17.11
CA ASP A 197 -8.27 12.80 -18.27
C ASP A 197 -7.75 11.79 -19.32
N ASP A 198 -6.50 11.33 -19.18
CA ASP A 198 -5.92 10.29 -20.04
C ASP A 198 -6.26 8.88 -19.54
N SER A 199 -5.84 7.85 -20.29
CA SER A 199 -5.92 6.46 -19.81
C SER A 199 -4.85 6.20 -18.74
N TYR A 200 -5.29 6.05 -17.49
CA TYR A 200 -4.45 5.67 -16.35
C TYR A 200 -4.83 4.30 -15.78
N ARG A 201 -3.90 3.70 -15.07
CA ARG A 201 -4.08 2.43 -14.35
C ARG A 201 -3.72 2.54 -12.88
N PHE A 202 -2.99 3.56 -12.45
CA PHE A 202 -2.58 3.74 -11.06
C PHE A 202 -2.64 5.22 -10.67
N ALA A 203 -2.92 5.50 -9.40
CA ALA A 203 -2.81 6.84 -8.84
C ALA A 203 -2.11 6.83 -7.47
N THR A 204 -1.31 7.86 -7.17
CA THR A 204 -0.59 7.95 -5.89
C THR A 204 -0.59 9.38 -5.34
N LEU A 205 -0.24 9.54 -4.07
CA LEU A 205 0.27 10.81 -3.55
C LEU A 205 1.48 11.29 -4.37
N ASP A 206 1.85 12.58 -4.28
CA ASP A 206 3.09 13.10 -4.85
C ASP A 206 4.23 13.02 -3.81
N PRO A 207 5.17 12.06 -3.93
CA PRO A 207 6.23 11.90 -2.94
C PRO A 207 7.25 13.04 -2.93
N ALA A 208 7.29 13.89 -3.96
CA ALA A 208 8.17 15.05 -3.99
C ALA A 208 7.81 16.07 -2.89
N GLU A 209 6.66 15.93 -2.24
CA GLU A 209 6.19 16.80 -1.15
C GLU A 209 6.42 16.22 0.25
N LEU A 210 7.12 15.07 0.37
CA LEU A 210 7.41 14.39 1.64
C LEU A 210 8.86 14.60 2.14
#